data_AF-A0A914PIT6-F1
#
_entry.id   AF-A0A914PIT6-F1
#
_cell.length_a   1.000
_cell.length_b   1.000
_cell.length_c   1.000
_cell.angle_alpha   90.00
_cell.angle_beta   90.00
_cell.angle_gamma   90.00
#
_symmetry.space_group_name_H-M   'P 1'
#
loop_
_entity.id
_entity.type
_entity.pdbx_description
1 polymer ?
#
loop_
_entity_poly.entity_id
_entity_poly.type
_entity_poly.pdbx_seq_one_letter_code
_entity_poly.pdbx_strand_id
1 'polypeptide(L)'
;MSDASPVFAAMFQSKMKETIENKMDLIKFDFNTVEFAIELCYDKKILEDLDLDFCKDLLRFSDKYDIQKIREQIEAEIRSKITCLNVVEIANLSILFNAPNLRQMCFDFILCSNYNESPLDNIENLDENLALEIAQQSYYRTSETVHKEFYN
;
A
#
# COMPACT_ATOMS: atom_id res chain seq x y z
N MET A 1 -4.36 13.01 17.16
CA MET A 1 -5.32 12.12 16.44
C MET A 1 -6.33 12.90 15.62
N SER A 2 -7.09 13.86 16.17
CA SER A 2 -8.05 14.66 15.38
C SER A 2 -7.40 15.46 14.25
N ASP A 3 -6.26 16.08 14.50
CA ASP A 3 -5.53 16.82 13.46
C ASP A 3 -4.89 15.91 12.40
N ALA A 4 -4.68 14.63 12.73
CA ALA A 4 -4.04 13.64 11.86
C ALA A 4 -5.06 12.85 11.02
N SER A 5 -6.36 12.95 11.35
CA SER A 5 -7.41 12.17 10.71
C SER A 5 -8.72 12.95 10.67
N PRO A 6 -9.24 13.23 9.46
CA PRO A 6 -10.57 13.79 9.29
C PRO A 6 -11.67 12.91 9.90
N VAL A 7 -11.51 11.59 9.87
CA VAL A 7 -12.45 10.63 10.46
C VAL A 7 -12.49 10.80 11.98
N PHE A 8 -11.35 10.83 12.66
CA PHE A 8 -11.31 11.09 14.11
C PHE A 8 -11.83 12.49 14.45
N ALA A 9 -11.53 13.51 13.64
CA ALA A 9 -12.06 14.86 13.83
C ALA A 9 -13.59 14.88 13.75
N ALA A 10 -14.17 14.30 12.69
CA ALA A 10 -15.61 14.19 12.51
C ALA A 10 -16.27 13.36 13.62
N MET A 11 -15.63 12.26 14.01
CA MET A 11 -16.11 11.37 15.08
C MET A 11 -16.24 12.12 16.41
N PHE A 12 -15.21 12.86 16.83
CA PHE A 12 -15.26 13.63 18.09
C PHE A 12 -16.17 14.86 18.03
N GLN A 13 -16.40 15.43 16.85
CA GLN A 13 -17.34 16.54 16.66
C GLN A 13 -18.79 16.07 16.58
N SER A 14 -19.03 14.80 16.20
CA SER A 14 -20.35 14.22 16.10
C SER A 14 -20.95 13.95 17.49
N LYS A 15 -22.26 14.19 17.65
CA LYS A 15 -23.04 13.75 18.82
C LYS A 15 -23.60 12.32 18.61
N MET A 16 -22.82 11.42 18.02
CA MET A 16 -23.23 10.04 17.77
C MET A 16 -22.83 9.12 18.94
N LYS A 17 -23.39 7.90 18.97
CA LYS A 17 -23.20 6.92 20.06
C LYS A 17 -21.74 6.69 20.44
N GLU A 18 -20.81 6.72 19.49
CA GLU A 18 -19.38 6.51 19.73
C GLU A 18 -18.77 7.60 20.65
N THR A 19 -19.25 8.84 20.57
CA THR A 19 -18.88 9.95 21.46
C THR A 19 -19.45 9.76 22.87
N ILE A 20 -20.57 9.04 23.00
CA ILE A 20 -21.28 8.81 24.26
C ILE A 20 -20.71 7.57 24.99
N GLU A 21 -20.31 6.53 24.25
CA GLU A 21 -19.78 5.29 24.82
C GLU A 21 -18.25 5.27 24.97
N ASN A 22 -17.54 6.26 24.40
CA ASN A 22 -16.07 6.39 24.42
C ASN A 22 -15.33 5.10 24.00
N LYS A 23 -16.03 4.22 23.29
CA LYS A 23 -15.58 2.93 22.78
C LYS A 23 -15.72 2.99 21.27
N MET A 24 -14.62 3.32 20.64
CA MET A 24 -14.49 3.30 19.21
C MET A 24 -14.43 1.85 18.73
N ASP A 25 -14.88 1.59 17.50
CA ASP A 25 -14.82 0.31 16.79
C ASP A 25 -13.38 -0.17 16.46
N LEU A 26 -12.40 0.20 17.30
CA LEU A 26 -11.03 -0.31 17.31
C LEU A 26 -10.96 -1.81 17.56
N ILE A 27 -12.07 -2.45 17.97
CA ILE A 27 -12.20 -3.90 18.22
C ILE A 27 -11.76 -4.74 17.01
N LYS A 28 -11.76 -4.16 15.80
CA LYS A 28 -11.36 -4.84 14.55
C LYS A 28 -9.86 -4.78 14.25
N PHE A 29 -9.08 -4.09 15.07
CA PHE A 29 -7.62 -4.02 15.02
C PHE A 29 -7.05 -4.52 16.35
N ASP A 30 -5.91 -5.18 16.31
CA ASP A 30 -5.22 -5.55 17.54
C ASP A 30 -4.64 -4.31 18.22
N PHE A 31 -4.35 -4.44 19.52
CA PHE A 31 -3.84 -3.34 20.33
C PHE A 31 -2.52 -2.78 19.78
N ASN A 32 -1.63 -3.62 19.26
CA ASN A 32 -0.32 -3.19 18.79
C ASN A 32 -0.45 -2.33 17.52
N THR A 33 -1.32 -2.72 16.58
CA THR A 33 -1.60 -1.92 15.38
C THR A 33 -2.13 -0.54 15.75
N VAL A 34 -3.07 -0.47 16.69
CA VAL A 34 -3.67 0.80 17.13
C VAL A 34 -2.64 1.67 17.85
N GLU A 35 -1.89 1.10 18.80
CA GLU A 35 -0.85 1.80 19.55
C GLU A 35 0.21 2.36 18.60
N PHE A 36 0.72 1.53 17.69
CA PHE A 36 1.75 1.93 16.73
C PHE A 36 1.24 3.04 15.81
N ALA A 37 0.02 2.93 15.28
CA ALA A 37 -0.57 3.97 14.43
C ALA A 37 -0.73 5.31 15.17
N ILE A 38 -1.12 5.28 16.45
CA ILE A 38 -1.17 6.48 17.29
C ILE A 38 0.24 7.07 17.46
N GLU A 39 1.24 6.24 17.78
CA GLU A 39 2.61 6.70 17.96
C GLU A 39 3.19 7.34 16.69
N LEU A 40 2.89 6.79 15.50
CA LEU A 40 3.25 7.38 14.21
C LEU A 40 2.59 8.74 13.97
N CYS A 41 1.32 8.89 14.34
CA CYS A 41 0.63 10.19 14.22
C CYS A 41 1.35 11.29 14.99
N TYR A 42 1.98 10.94 16.12
CA TYR A 42 2.70 11.86 17.00
C TYR A 42 4.22 11.91 16.78
N ASP A 43 4.73 11.30 15.70
CA ASP A 43 6.18 11.21 15.40
C ASP A 43 7.00 10.58 16.54
N LYS A 44 6.37 9.72 17.35
CA LYS A 44 7.03 9.03 18.46
C LYS A 44 7.67 7.70 18.06
N LYS A 45 7.40 7.26 16.83
CA LYS A 45 7.90 6.01 16.27
C LYS A 45 8.34 6.21 14.85
N ILE A 46 9.32 5.41 14.45
CA ILE A 46 9.83 5.34 13.08
C ILE A 46 9.48 3.95 12.55
N LEU A 47 9.14 3.89 11.27
CA LEU A 47 8.92 2.65 10.56
C LEU A 47 10.27 2.06 10.18
N GLU A 48 10.67 1.00 10.87
CA GLU A 48 11.88 0.23 10.58
C GLU A 48 11.59 -1.26 10.81
N ASP A 49 12.04 -2.10 9.88
CA ASP A 49 12.05 -3.57 9.99
C ASP A 49 10.70 -4.22 10.32
N LEU A 50 9.59 -3.59 9.94
CA LEU A 50 8.26 -4.18 10.10
C LEU A 50 8.01 -5.35 9.16
N ASP A 51 7.36 -6.40 9.64
CA ASP A 51 6.89 -7.48 8.77
C ASP A 51 5.77 -6.98 7.82
N LEU A 52 5.58 -7.71 6.72
CA LEU A 52 4.62 -7.31 5.69
C LEU A 52 3.17 -7.38 6.19
N ASP A 53 2.85 -8.30 7.10
CA ASP A 53 1.49 -8.46 7.62
C ASP A 53 1.09 -7.28 8.52
N PHE A 54 2.00 -6.83 9.37
CA PHE A 54 1.81 -5.67 10.21
C PHE A 54 1.74 -4.38 9.36
N CYS A 55 2.52 -4.29 8.28
CA CYS A 55 2.36 -3.22 7.29
C CYS A 55 0.97 -3.23 6.64
N LYS A 56 0.38 -4.39 6.35
CA LYS A 56 -1.01 -4.50 5.84
C LYS A 56 -2.02 -4.02 6.85
N ASP A 57 -1.88 -4.41 8.12
CA ASP A 57 -2.79 -3.97 9.18
C ASP A 57 -2.74 -2.46 9.40
N LEU A 58 -1.54 -1.88 9.37
CA LEU A 58 -1.35 -0.44 9.44
C LEU A 58 -1.89 0.28 8.19
N LEU A 59 -1.74 -0.28 6.98
CA LEU A 59 -2.35 0.26 5.75
C LEU A 59 -3.88 0.26 5.88
N ARG A 60 -4.47 -0.84 6.33
CA ARG A 60 -5.91 -0.97 6.56
C ARG A 60 -6.41 0.03 7.61
N PHE A 61 -5.64 0.24 8.68
CA PHE A 61 -5.94 1.26 9.68
C PHE A 61 -5.89 2.66 9.07
N SER A 62 -4.83 2.97 8.32
CA SER A 62 -4.65 4.27 7.67
C SER A 62 -5.74 4.58 6.65
N ASP A 63 -6.20 3.59 5.88
CA ASP A 63 -7.29 3.75 4.93
C ASP A 63 -8.64 3.96 5.64
N LYS A 64 -8.92 3.14 6.66
CA LYS A 64 -10.17 3.22 7.44
C LYS A 64 -10.36 4.57 8.12
N TYR A 65 -9.28 5.15 8.62
CA TYR A 65 -9.30 6.40 9.37
C TYR A 65 -8.76 7.59 8.57
N ASP A 66 -8.51 7.43 7.27
CA ASP A 66 -8.02 8.49 6.37
C ASP A 66 -6.78 9.22 6.93
N ILE A 67 -5.73 8.45 7.25
CA ILE A 67 -4.47 8.95 7.83
C ILE A 67 -3.37 8.89 6.77
N GLN A 68 -3.34 9.89 5.89
CA GLN A 68 -2.42 9.94 4.76
C GLN A 68 -0.94 9.81 5.15
N LYS A 69 -0.52 10.46 6.25
CA LYS A 69 0.87 10.39 6.74
C LYS A 69 1.33 8.96 7.02
N ILE A 70 0.47 8.14 7.63
CA ILE A 70 0.80 6.74 7.93
C ILE A 70 0.91 5.95 6.62
N ARG A 71 -0.04 6.14 5.71
CA ARG A 71 -0.04 5.49 4.40
C ARG A 71 1.27 5.73 3.64
N GLU A 72 1.69 6.99 3.52
CA GLU A 72 2.91 7.36 2.79
C GLU A 72 4.17 6.72 3.37
N GLN A 73 4.29 6.70 4.71
CA GLN A 73 5.47 6.10 5.34
C GLN A 73 5.48 4.57 5.20
N ILE A 74 4.32 3.90 5.27
CA ILE A 74 4.24 2.44 5.06
C ILE A 74 4.53 2.09 3.60
N GLU A 75 4.03 2.86 2.64
CA GLU A 75 4.34 2.64 1.22
C GLU A 75 5.86 2.73 0.97
N ALA A 76 6.55 3.67 1.61
CA ALA A 76 8.01 3.79 1.55
C ALA A 76 8.73 2.59 2.19
N GLU A 77 8.20 2.06 3.31
CA GLU A 77 8.77 0.89 3.98
C GLU A 77 8.53 -0.41 3.18
N ILE A 78 7.36 -0.58 2.57
CA ILE A 78 7.08 -1.72 1.70
C ILE A 78 7.97 -1.67 0.46
N ARG A 79 8.23 -0.47 -0.08
CA ARG A 79 9.11 -0.27 -1.24
C ARG A 79 10.47 -0.94 -1.08
N SER A 80 11.09 -0.78 0.10
CA SER A 80 12.43 -1.30 0.36
C SER A 80 12.46 -2.83 0.48
N LYS A 81 11.28 -3.47 0.56
CA LYS A 81 11.10 -4.91 0.79
C LYS A 81 10.51 -5.65 -0.41
N ILE A 82 10.32 -4.98 -1.54
CA ILE A 82 9.83 -5.64 -2.76
C ILE A 82 10.89 -6.62 -3.26
N THR A 83 10.47 -7.87 -3.48
CA THR A 83 11.26 -8.98 -3.99
C THR A 83 10.46 -9.76 -5.04
N CYS A 84 11.11 -10.59 -5.84
CA CYS A 84 10.41 -11.44 -6.83
C CYS A 84 9.39 -12.39 -6.19
N LEU A 85 9.56 -12.74 -4.90
CA LEU A 85 8.67 -13.65 -4.18
C LEU A 85 7.39 -12.97 -3.69
N ASN A 86 7.42 -11.67 -3.40
CA ASN A 86 6.31 -10.95 -2.77
C ASN A 86 5.70 -9.85 -3.64
N VAL A 87 6.29 -9.52 -4.79
CA VAL A 87 5.83 -8.40 -5.65
C VAL A 87 4.37 -8.57 -6.11
N VAL A 88 3.94 -9.80 -6.38
CA VAL A 88 2.54 -10.11 -6.77
C VAL A 88 1.58 -9.83 -5.62
N GLU A 89 1.93 -10.28 -4.41
CA GLU A 89 1.15 -10.03 -3.21
C GLU A 89 1.04 -8.54 -2.93
N ILE A 90 2.17 -7.81 -3.00
CA ILE A 90 2.22 -6.36 -2.79
C ILE A 90 1.41 -5.62 -3.86
N ALA A 91 1.44 -6.08 -5.11
CA ALA A 91 0.62 -5.50 -6.17
C ALA A 91 -0.89 -5.68 -5.88
N ASN A 92 -1.32 -6.85 -5.39
CA ASN A 92 -2.70 -7.07 -4.96
C ASN A 92 -3.10 -6.15 -3.80
N LEU A 93 -2.21 -5.94 -2.82
CA LEU A 93 -2.44 -4.98 -1.72
C LEU A 93 -2.61 -3.55 -2.25
N SER A 94 -1.83 -3.17 -3.26
CA SER A 94 -1.93 -1.85 -3.86
C SER A 94 -3.30 -1.59 -4.51
N ILE A 95 -3.93 -2.64 -5.07
CA ILE A 95 -5.29 -2.57 -5.61
C ILE A 95 -6.28 -2.47 -4.45
N LEU A 96 -6.16 -3.35 -3.44
CA LEU A 96 -7.08 -3.41 -2.30
C LEU A 96 -7.17 -2.08 -1.55
N PHE A 97 -6.04 -1.42 -1.34
CA PHE A 97 -5.96 -0.15 -0.61
C PHE A 97 -5.92 1.08 -1.53
N ASN A 98 -6.19 0.93 -2.83
CA ASN A 98 -6.14 2.01 -3.82
C ASN A 98 -4.86 2.87 -3.68
N ALA A 99 -3.70 2.20 -3.63
CA ALA A 99 -2.38 2.80 -3.44
C ALA A 99 -1.62 2.86 -4.78
N PRO A 100 -1.84 3.90 -5.61
CA PRO A 100 -1.31 3.94 -6.98
C PRO A 100 0.23 4.01 -7.02
N ASN A 101 0.88 4.61 -6.02
CA ASN A 101 2.33 4.67 -5.93
C ASN A 101 2.93 3.27 -5.72
N LEU A 102 2.37 2.52 -4.77
CA LEU A 102 2.79 1.15 -4.49
C LEU A 102 2.57 0.26 -5.72
N ARG A 103 1.45 0.45 -6.42
CA ARG A 103 1.14 -0.25 -7.67
C ARG A 103 2.18 0.02 -8.76
N GLN A 104 2.50 1.30 -8.99
CA GLN A 104 3.49 1.68 -9.99
C GLN A 104 4.88 1.11 -9.67
N MET A 105 5.25 1.05 -8.39
CA MET A 105 6.51 0.47 -7.96
C MET A 105 6.57 -1.04 -8.19
N CYS A 106 5.49 -1.77 -7.95
CA CYS A 106 5.40 -3.19 -8.32
C CYS A 106 5.54 -3.38 -9.82
N PHE A 107 4.89 -2.54 -10.63
CA PHE A 107 5.04 -2.58 -12.09
C PHE A 107 6.47 -2.30 -12.54
N ASP A 108 7.09 -1.27 -11.99
CA ASP A 108 8.48 -0.95 -12.31
C ASP A 108 9.41 -2.12 -11.93
N PHE A 109 9.16 -2.78 -10.81
CA PHE A 109 9.92 -3.96 -10.40
C PHE A 109 9.74 -5.13 -11.38
N ILE A 110 8.49 -5.46 -11.74
CA ILE A 110 8.15 -6.56 -12.66
C ILE A 110 8.66 -6.31 -14.09
N LEU A 111 8.62 -5.05 -14.55
CA LEU A 111 9.00 -4.68 -15.91
C LEU A 111 10.50 -4.47 -16.07
N CYS A 112 11.23 -4.10 -15.01
CA CYS A 112 12.68 -3.92 -15.05
C CYS A 112 13.46 -5.19 -14.70
N SER A 113 12.81 -6.23 -14.19
CA SER A 113 13.46 -7.49 -13.83
C SER A 113 13.94 -8.26 -15.05
N ASN A 114 15.24 -8.14 -15.38
CA ASN A 114 16.00 -9.04 -16.26
C ASN A 114 16.32 -10.40 -15.58
N TYR A 115 15.49 -10.85 -14.64
CA TYR A 115 15.80 -12.02 -13.81
C TYR A 115 15.52 -13.32 -14.56
N ASN A 116 16.42 -14.30 -14.41
CA ASN A 116 16.33 -15.64 -15.02
C ASN A 116 15.13 -16.47 -14.51
N GLU A 117 14.52 -16.05 -13.42
CA GLU A 117 13.26 -16.55 -12.88
C GLU A 117 12.23 -15.44 -13.04
N SER A 118 11.13 -15.73 -13.74
CA SER A 118 10.10 -14.73 -13.97
C SER A 118 9.40 -14.47 -12.64
N PRO A 119 9.25 -13.21 -12.18
CA PRO A 119 8.36 -12.90 -11.05
C PRO A 119 6.92 -13.42 -11.29
N LEU A 120 6.59 -13.68 -12.56
CA LEU A 120 5.37 -14.29 -13.04
C LEU A 120 5.48 -15.82 -13.09
N ASP A 121 6.34 -16.50 -12.33
CA ASP A 121 6.22 -17.97 -12.19
C ASP A 121 5.15 -18.33 -11.12
N ASN A 122 4.70 -17.34 -10.34
CA ASN A 122 3.62 -17.43 -9.35
C ASN A 122 2.26 -16.86 -9.84
N ILE A 123 1.96 -16.92 -11.15
CA ILE A 123 0.76 -16.30 -11.78
C ILE A 123 -0.57 -16.80 -11.23
N GLU A 124 -0.62 -17.95 -10.57
CA GLU A 124 -1.88 -18.55 -10.11
C GLU A 124 -2.70 -17.62 -9.18
N ASN A 125 -2.09 -16.57 -8.60
CA ASN A 125 -2.75 -15.59 -7.74
C ASN A 125 -2.73 -14.14 -8.25
N LEU A 126 -2.37 -13.92 -9.51
CA LEU A 126 -2.38 -12.58 -10.10
C LEU A 126 -3.82 -12.23 -10.52
N ASP A 127 -4.35 -11.10 -10.05
CA ASP A 127 -5.66 -10.61 -10.51
C ASP A 127 -5.65 -10.46 -12.04
N GLU A 128 -6.69 -10.95 -12.72
CA GLU A 128 -6.75 -10.96 -14.19
C GLU A 128 -6.62 -9.54 -14.78
N ASN A 129 -7.14 -8.52 -14.08
CA ASN A 129 -7.01 -7.13 -14.50
C ASN A 129 -5.56 -6.63 -14.33
N LEU A 130 -4.87 -7.09 -13.28
CA LEU A 130 -3.47 -6.75 -13.03
C LEU A 130 -2.56 -7.37 -14.10
N ALA A 131 -2.81 -8.63 -14.48
CA ALA A 131 -2.09 -9.30 -15.57
C ALA A 131 -2.27 -8.54 -16.90
N LEU A 132 -3.51 -8.15 -17.20
CA LEU A 132 -3.84 -7.38 -18.40
C LEU A 132 -3.13 -6.02 -18.43
N GLU A 133 -3.07 -5.34 -17.29
CA GLU A 133 -2.44 -4.02 -17.17
C GLU A 133 -0.91 -4.09 -17.29
N ILE A 134 -0.26 -5.13 -16.74
CA ILE A 134 1.17 -5.40 -16.95
C ILE A 134 1.46 -5.65 -18.44
N ALA A 135 0.62 -6.46 -19.10
CA ALA A 135 0.75 -6.73 -20.52
C ALA A 135 0.57 -5.47 -21.37
N GLN A 136 -0.40 -4.61 -21.02
CA GLN A 136 -0.60 -3.32 -21.69
C GLN A 136 0.60 -2.39 -21.50
N GLN A 137 1.09 -2.21 -20.27
CA GLN A 137 2.23 -1.33 -19.99
C GLN A 137 3.53 -1.83 -20.64
N SER A 138 3.78 -3.14 -20.69
CA SER A 138 4.95 -3.70 -21.38
C SER A 138 4.90 -3.46 -22.90
N TYR A 139 3.71 -3.57 -23.51
CA TYR A 139 3.49 -3.22 -24.92
C TYR A 139 3.78 -1.74 -25.20
N TYR A 140 3.28 -0.82 -24.37
CA TYR A 140 3.55 0.62 -24.50
C TYR A 140 5.06 0.94 -24.40
N ARG A 141 5.78 0.40 -23.41
CA ARG A 141 7.24 0.61 -23.26
C ARG A 141 8.04 0.12 -24.47
N THR A 142 7.65 -1.03 -25.03
CA THR A 142 8.30 -1.58 -26.23
C THR A 142 8.07 -0.68 -27.43
N SER A 143 6.84 -0.19 -27.61
CA SER A 143 6.49 0.73 -28.71
C SER A 143 7.21 2.08 -28.63
N GLU A 144 7.40 2.65 -27.43
CA GLU A 144 8.18 3.88 -27.23
C GLU A 144 9.66 3.69 -27.54
N THR A 145 10.23 2.53 -27.17
CA THR A 145 11.65 2.22 -27.40
C THR A 145 11.92 2.07 -28.89
N VAL A 146 11.07 1.31 -29.59
CA VAL A 146 11.09 1.19 -31.06
C VAL A 146 10.94 2.57 -31.71
N HIS A 147 9.99 3.40 -31.27
CA HIS A 147 9.82 4.73 -31.86
C HIS A 147 11.04 5.65 -31.65
N LYS A 148 11.78 5.50 -30.54
CA LYS A 148 13.02 6.26 -30.28
C LYS A 148 14.23 5.76 -31.08
N GLU A 149 14.29 4.47 -31.41
CA GLU A 149 15.37 3.88 -32.21
C GLU A 149 15.22 4.11 -33.72
N PHE A 150 14.01 4.25 -34.24
CA PHE A 150 13.76 4.46 -35.67
C PHE A 150 13.77 5.94 -36.12
N TYR A 151 13.81 6.89 -35.17
CA TYR A 151 13.73 8.34 -35.45
C TYR A 151 14.88 9.18 -34.87
N ASN A 152 15.99 8.55 -34.47
CA ASN A 152 17.28 9.19 -34.19
C ASN A 152 18.35 8.66 -35.14
#